data_AF-A0A291LY63-F1
#
_entry.id   AF-A0A291LY63-F1
#
_cell.length_a   1.000
_cell.length_b   1.000
_cell.length_c   1.000
_cell.angle_alpha   90.00
_cell.angle_beta   90.00
_cell.angle_gamma   90.00
#
_symmetry.space_group_name_H-M   'P 1'
#
loop_
_entity.id
_entity.type
_entity.pdbx_description
1 polymer ?
#
loop_
_entity_poly.entity_id
_entity_poly.type
_entity_poly.pdbx_seq_one_letter_code
_entity_poly.pdbx_strand_id
1 'polypeptide(L)'
;MVTLDGVAHRAKLTLGALAELEAQLGAESLLDLVARFEAGQFASRDVLALIVAGLRGGGWSGSARDLMSVEIAGGPVAAAQVAAALLARAFALPTPEDVADG
;
A
#
# COMPACT_ATOMS: atom_id res chain seq x y z
N MET A 1 1.84 -9.02 3.34
CA MET A 1 3.27 -9.00 3.74
C MET A 1 4.06 -8.47 2.56
N VAL A 2 5.19 -7.81 2.82
CA VAL A 2 6.16 -7.39 1.81
C VAL A 2 7.52 -7.90 2.27
N THR A 3 8.29 -8.52 1.38
CA THR A 3 9.63 -9.01 1.72
C THR A 3 10.67 -8.05 1.19
N LEU A 4 11.49 -7.50 2.09
CA LEU A 4 12.57 -6.55 1.81
C LEU A 4 13.89 -7.24 2.13
N ASP A 5 14.82 -7.36 1.16
CA ASP A 5 16.12 -8.02 1.34
C ASP A 5 16.00 -9.42 1.99
N GLY A 6 14.96 -10.17 1.61
CA GLY A 6 14.66 -11.49 2.18
C GLY A 6 13.95 -11.50 3.54
N VAL A 7 13.72 -10.33 4.17
CA VAL A 7 13.03 -10.20 5.46
C VAL A 7 11.55 -9.85 5.26
N ALA A 8 10.65 -10.63 5.84
CA ALA A 8 9.22 -10.43 5.71
C ALA A 8 8.68 -9.37 6.69
N HIS A 9 8.02 -8.34 6.15
CA HIS A 9 7.39 -7.26 6.90
C HIS A 9 5.86 -7.28 6.75
N ARG A 10 5.17 -6.95 7.84
CA ARG A 10 3.72 -6.70 7.81
C ARG A 10 3.48 -5.39 7.07
N ALA A 11 2.43 -5.39 6.26
CA ALA A 11 1.94 -4.18 5.61
C ALA A 11 0.41 -4.14 5.68
N LYS A 12 -0.11 -2.99 6.10
CA LYS A 12 -1.55 -2.68 6.16
C LYS A 12 -1.72 -1.17 6.01
N LEU A 13 -2.77 -0.75 5.31
CA LEU A 13 -3.15 0.65 5.27
C LEU A 13 -4.04 0.95 6.48
N THR A 14 -3.50 1.68 7.45
CA THR A 14 -4.28 2.28 8.55
C THR A 14 -4.84 3.61 8.11
N LEU A 15 -5.81 4.16 8.85
CA LEU A 15 -6.33 5.51 8.56
C LEU A 15 -5.21 6.57 8.56
N GLY A 16 -4.25 6.48 9.49
CA GLY A 16 -3.08 7.36 9.51
C GLY A 16 -2.17 7.18 8.29
N ALA A 17 -1.94 5.94 7.85
CA ALA A 17 -1.15 5.67 6.65
C ALA A 17 -1.83 6.17 5.37
N LEU A 18 -3.17 6.08 5.30
CA LEU A 18 -3.96 6.64 4.20
C LEU A 18 -3.90 8.16 4.18
N ALA A 19 -3.97 8.82 5.34
CA ALA A 19 -3.84 10.27 5.44
C ALA A 19 -2.44 10.76 5.01
N GLU A 20 -1.37 10.06 5.42
CA GLU A 20 -0.01 10.34 4.94
C GLU A 20 0.12 10.18 3.43
N LEU A 21 -0.49 9.12 2.88
CA LEU A 21 -0.45 8.82 1.45
C LEU A 21 -1.16 9.87 0.61
N GLU A 22 -2.36 10.30 1.04
CA GLU A 22 -3.12 11.36 0.37
C GLU A 22 -2.33 12.67 0.32
N ALA A 23 -1.74 13.07 1.46
CA ALA A 23 -0.89 14.24 1.54
C ALA A 23 0.37 14.14 0.66
N GLN A 24 0.97 12.94 0.56
CA GLN A 24 2.19 12.73 -0.23
C GLN A 24 1.93 12.75 -1.74
N LEU A 25 0.82 12.15 -2.19
CA LEU A 25 0.52 12.03 -3.61
C LEU A 25 -0.10 13.28 -4.21
N GLY A 26 -0.59 14.20 -3.36
CA GLY A 26 -1.35 15.36 -3.81
C GLY A 26 -2.58 14.96 -4.64
N ALA A 27 -3.12 13.76 -4.38
CA ALA A 27 -4.29 13.26 -5.05
C ALA A 27 -5.50 14.09 -4.60
N GLU A 28 -6.44 14.32 -5.52
CA GLU A 28 -7.71 14.99 -5.18
C GLU A 28 -8.53 14.14 -4.19
N SER A 29 -8.38 12.80 -4.26
CA SER A 29 -8.87 11.86 -3.26
C SER A 29 -8.16 10.50 -3.31
N LEU A 30 -8.29 9.70 -2.24
CA LEU A 30 -7.90 8.28 -2.26
C LEU A 30 -8.68 7.45 -3.29
N LEU A 31 -9.89 7.87 -3.67
CA LEU A 31 -10.71 7.16 -4.66
C LEU A 31 -10.11 7.29 -6.06
N ASP A 32 -9.56 8.46 -6.39
CA ASP A 32 -8.85 8.69 -7.65
C ASP A 32 -7.59 7.85 -7.75
N LEU A 33 -6.90 7.64 -6.62
CA LEU A 33 -5.76 6.74 -6.54
C LEU A 33 -6.15 5.30 -6.86
N VAL A 34 -7.26 4.80 -6.28
CA VAL A 34 -7.78 3.46 -6.55
C VAL A 34 -8.12 3.30 -8.02
N ALA A 35 -8.88 4.23 -8.60
CA ALA A 35 -9.27 4.19 -10.01
C ALA A 35 -8.06 4.16 -10.96
N ARG A 36 -7.01 4.95 -10.67
CA ARG A 36 -5.76 4.93 -11.43
C ARG A 36 -5.04 3.58 -11.33
N PHE A 37 -5.06 2.95 -10.16
CA PHE A 37 -4.46 1.63 -9.97
C PHE A 37 -5.19 0.54 -10.76
N GLU A 38 -6.52 0.54 -10.72
CA GLU A 38 -7.37 -0.39 -11.48
C GLU A 38 -7.20 -0.20 -12.99
N ALA A 39 -7.06 1.04 -13.45
CA ALA A 39 -6.82 1.37 -14.85
C ALA A 39 -5.38 1.10 -15.32
N GLY A 40 -4.46 0.70 -14.44
CA GLY A 40 -3.03 0.55 -14.76
C GLY A 40 -2.31 1.87 -15.03
N GLN A 41 -2.89 3.01 -14.62
CA GLN A 41 -2.40 4.38 -14.83
C GLN A 41 -1.62 4.92 -13.62
N PHE A 42 -0.81 4.05 -13.02
CA PHE A 42 0.06 4.37 -11.89
C PHE A 42 1.52 4.44 -12.33
N ALA A 43 2.28 5.33 -11.70
CA ALA A 43 3.72 5.41 -11.86
C ALA A 43 4.42 4.61 -10.76
N SER A 44 5.70 4.27 -10.95
CA SER A 44 6.50 3.57 -9.93
C SER A 44 6.54 4.30 -8.58
N ARG A 45 6.44 5.63 -8.59
CA ARG A 45 6.34 6.44 -7.35
C ARG A 45 5.07 6.15 -6.56
N ASP A 46 3.97 5.86 -7.23
CA ASP A 46 2.68 5.60 -6.60
C ASP A 46 2.73 4.22 -5.92
N VAL A 47 3.34 3.23 -6.58
CA VAL A 47 3.61 1.89 -6.01
C VAL A 47 4.50 1.99 -4.77
N LEU A 48 5.61 2.73 -4.86
CA LEU A 48 6.52 2.92 -3.72
C LEU A 48 5.82 3.61 -2.55
N ALA A 49 5.08 4.70 -2.81
CA ALA A 49 4.35 5.42 -1.76
C ALA A 49 3.36 4.50 -1.03
N LEU A 50 2.61 3.69 -1.77
CA LEU A 50 1.67 2.70 -1.19
C LEU A 50 2.37 1.65 -0.34
N ILE A 51 3.51 1.12 -0.81
CA ILE A 51 4.27 0.12 -0.05
C ILE A 51 4.84 0.75 1.23
N VAL A 52 5.39 1.97 1.17
CA VAL A 52 5.86 2.72 2.36
C VAL A 52 4.72 2.89 3.36
N ALA A 53 3.58 3.41 2.91
CA ALA A 53 2.41 3.63 3.74
C ALA A 53 1.93 2.32 4.37
N GLY A 54 1.84 1.25 3.58
CA GLY A 54 1.47 -0.08 4.05
C GLY A 54 2.44 -0.61 5.11
N LEU A 55 3.75 -0.55 4.87
CA LEU A 55 4.78 -1.00 5.80
C LEU A 55 4.73 -0.22 7.13
N ARG A 56 4.60 1.11 7.06
CA ARG A 56 4.46 1.97 8.25
C ARG A 56 3.22 1.63 9.06
N GLY A 57 2.08 1.45 8.39
CA GLY A 57 0.86 0.95 9.04
C GLY A 57 1.05 -0.44 9.68
N GLY A 58 1.96 -1.26 9.14
CA GLY A 58 2.39 -2.54 9.69
C GLY A 58 3.43 -2.49 10.82
N GLY A 59 3.91 -1.30 11.19
CA GLY A 59 4.89 -1.08 12.26
C GLY A 59 6.34 -0.96 11.80
N TRP A 60 6.60 -0.89 10.49
CA TRP A 60 7.94 -0.62 9.97
C TRP A 60 8.33 0.84 10.18
N SER A 61 9.52 1.09 10.71
CA SER A 61 10.01 2.43 11.08
C SER A 61 10.90 3.10 10.02
N GLY A 62 11.00 2.52 8.82
CA GLY A 62 11.80 3.07 7.73
C GLY A 62 11.13 4.22 6.96
N SER A 63 11.85 4.68 5.93
CA SER A 63 11.48 5.79 5.06
C SER A 63 11.38 5.36 3.60
N ALA A 64 10.74 6.20 2.78
CA ALA A 64 10.72 6.01 1.34
C ALA A 64 12.13 5.94 0.72
N ARG A 65 13.10 6.63 1.33
CA ARG A 65 14.50 6.61 0.88
C ARG A 65 15.13 5.24 1.09
N ASP A 66 14.83 4.58 2.21
CA ASP A 66 15.35 3.24 2.49
C ASP A 66 14.84 2.25 1.44
N LEU A 67 13.57 2.42 1.02
CA LEU A 67 12.97 1.58 -0.02
C LEU A 67 13.59 1.72 -1.41
N MET A 68 14.33 2.80 -1.68
CA MET A 68 15.05 2.99 -2.95
C MET A 68 16.29 2.10 -3.06
N SER A 69 16.80 1.57 -1.94
CA SER A 69 18.04 0.77 -1.88
C SER A 69 17.82 -0.70 -1.53
N VAL A 70 16.61 -1.10 -1.14
CA VAL A 70 16.29 -2.48 -0.77
C VAL A 70 15.66 -3.25 -1.93
N GLU A 71 15.90 -4.54 -1.98
CA GLU A 71 15.24 -5.45 -2.90
C GLU A 71 13.83 -5.80 -2.38
N ILE A 72 12.80 -5.51 -3.17
CA ILE A 72 11.47 -6.07 -2.96
C ILE A 72 11.42 -7.42 -3.65
N ALA A 73 11.16 -8.49 -2.89
CA ALA A 73 11.11 -9.84 -3.45
C ALA A 73 10.04 -9.95 -4.56
N GLY A 74 10.40 -10.59 -5.67
CA GLY A 74 9.55 -10.71 -6.87
C GLY A 74 9.57 -9.47 -7.78
N GLY A 75 10.36 -8.45 -7.45
CA GLY A 75 10.62 -7.30 -8.30
C GLY A 75 9.41 -6.37 -8.50
N PRO A 76 9.45 -5.50 -9.54
CA PRO A 76 8.46 -4.42 -9.73
C PRO A 76 7.03 -4.91 -9.90
N VAL A 77 6.83 -6.07 -10.54
CA VAL A 77 5.49 -6.64 -10.76
C VAL A 77 4.87 -7.12 -9.45
N ALA A 78 5.64 -7.83 -8.62
CA ALA A 78 5.17 -8.26 -7.30
C ALA A 78 4.91 -7.05 -6.39
N ALA A 79 5.75 -6.00 -6.47
CA ALA A 79 5.53 -4.75 -5.75
C ALA A 79 4.19 -4.09 -6.14
N ALA A 80 3.89 -4.01 -7.44
CA ALA A 80 2.61 -3.47 -7.92
C ALA A 80 1.41 -4.31 -7.46
N GLN A 81 1.52 -5.65 -7.48
CA GLN A 81 0.48 -6.54 -6.98
C GLN A 81 0.22 -6.36 -5.49
N VAL A 82 1.28 -6.23 -4.69
CA VAL A 82 1.19 -5.94 -3.26
C VAL A 82 0.50 -4.60 -3.02
N ALA A 83 0.88 -3.55 -3.75
CA ALA A 83 0.27 -2.23 -3.63
C ALA A 83 -1.23 -2.27 -3.97
N ALA A 84 -1.61 -2.95 -5.06
CA ALA A 84 -3.01 -3.14 -5.44
C ALA A 84 -3.79 -3.93 -4.36
N ALA A 85 -3.20 -4.99 -3.80
CA ALA A 85 -3.83 -5.78 -2.74
C ALA A 85 -4.02 -4.97 -1.44
N LEU A 86 -3.10 -4.04 -1.13
CA LEU A 86 -3.25 -3.13 0.01
C LEU A 86 -4.44 -2.19 -0.18
N LEU A 87 -4.57 -1.57 -1.36
CA LEU A 87 -5.72 -0.72 -1.70
C LEU A 87 -7.03 -1.49 -1.63
N ALA A 88 -7.12 -2.63 -2.32
CA ALA A 88 -8.33 -3.45 -2.36
C ALA A 88 -8.82 -3.83 -0.95
N ARG A 89 -7.90 -4.15 -0.03
CA ARG A 89 -8.24 -4.46 1.37
C ARG A 89 -8.68 -3.26 2.18
N ALA A 90 -8.12 -2.07 1.93
CA ALA A 90 -8.47 -0.86 2.66
C ALA A 90 -9.88 -0.36 2.35
N PHE A 91 -10.38 -0.67 1.15
CA PHE A 91 -11.68 -0.22 0.65
C PHE A 91 -12.70 -1.35 0.48
N ALA A 92 -12.35 -2.58 0.87
CA ALA A 92 -13.32 -3.66 0.95
C ALA A 92 -14.39 -3.30 1.98
N LEU A 93 -15.64 -3.19 1.53
CA LEU A 93 -16.77 -3.04 2.43
C LEU A 93 -16.93 -4.34 3.23
N PRO A 94 -17.15 -4.28 4.55
CA PRO A 94 -17.52 -5.47 5.30
C PRO A 94 -18.79 -6.07 4.69
N THR A 95 -18.76 -7.37 4.44
CA THR A 95 -19.95 -8.08 4.02
C THR A 95 -20.89 -8.20 5.23
N PRO A 96 -22.21 -8.36 5.02
CA PRO A 96 -23.15 -8.59 6.13
C PRO A 96 -22.76 -9.77 7.03
N GLU A 97 -22.01 -10.73 6.50
CA GLU A 97 -21.48 -11.88 7.25
C GLU A 97 -20.34 -11.47 8.21
N ASP A 98 -19.53 -10.47 7.85
CA ASP A 98 -18.41 -9.97 8.68
C ASP A 98 -18.88 -9.19 9.93
N VAL A 99 -20.11 -8.67 9.92
CA VAL A 99 -20.69 -7.87 11.02
C VAL A 99 -21.44 -8.76 12.03
N ALA A 100 -21.80 -9.99 11.65
CA ALA A 100 -22.56 -10.91 12.48
C ALA A 100 -21.72 -11.60 13.59
N ASP A 101 -20.39 -11.55 13.50
CA ASP A 101 -19.44 -12.16 14.45
C ASP A 101 -18.70 -11.12 15.34
N GLY A 102 -19.25 -9.91 15.49
CA GLY A 102 -18.68 -8.80 16.27
C GLY A 102 -19.23 -8.64 17.68
#